data_AF-A0A3D1CU64-F1
#
_entry.id   AF-A0A3D1CU64-F1
#
_cell.length_a   1.000
_cell.length_b   1.000
_cell.length_c   1.000
_cell.angle_alpha   90.00
_cell.angle_beta   90.00
_cell.angle_gamma   90.00
#
_symmetry.space_group_name_H-M   'P 1'
#
loop_
_entity.id
_entity.type
_entity.pdbx_description
1 polymer ?
#
loop_
_entity_poly.entity_id
_entity_poly.type
_entity_poly.pdbx_seq_one_letter_code
_entity_poly.pdbx_strand_id
1 'polypeptide(L)' 'MNDPISDLITRIKNANLARHAEVVAPHSKLSEAIVKILVANDYLAGYSVREVKPQSELTIQL' A
#
# COMPACT_ATOMS: atom_id res chain seq x y z
N MET A 1 -12.17 -15.70 5.14
CA MET A 1 -12.05 -14.29 4.72
C MET A 1 -10.97 -13.67 5.59
N ASN A 2 -9.67 -13.81 5.26
CA ASN A 2 -8.59 -13.28 6.10
C ASN A 2 -7.22 -13.29 5.38
N ASP A 3 -7.05 -12.52 4.30
CA ASP A 3 -5.72 -12.30 3.74
C ASP A 3 -5.45 -10.79 3.57
N PRO A 4 -4.62 -10.20 4.45
CA PRO A 4 -4.18 -8.81 4.37
C PRO A 4 -3.47 -8.46 3.04
N ILE A 5 -2.86 -9.44 2.36
CA ILE A 5 -2.18 -9.21 1.08
C ILE A 5 -3.20 -8.98 -0.03
N SER A 6 -4.19 -9.87 -0.12
CA SER A 6 -5.25 -9.77 -1.14
C SER A 6 -6.05 -8.48 -0.99
N ASP A 7 -6.31 -8.07 0.26
CA ASP A 7 -6.95 -6.79 0.57
C ASP A 7 -6.09 -5.58 0.13
N LEU A 8 -4.78 -5.61 0.38
CA LEU A 8 -3.85 -4.56 -0.06
C LEU A 8 -3.83 -4.42 -1.59
N ILE A 9 -3.69 -5.52 -2.32
CA ILE A 9 -3.68 -5.53 -3.79
C ILE A 9 -5.02 -5.02 -4.33
N THR A 10 -6.12 -5.43 -3.71
CA THR A 10 -7.47 -5.00 -4.10
C THR A 10 -7.65 -3.49 -3.91
N ARG A 11 -7.16 -2.92 -2.80
CA ARG A 11 -7.17 -1.46 -2.58
C ARG A 11 -6.36 -0.70 -3.62
N ILE A 12 -5.13 -1.16 -3.90
CA ILE A 12 -4.26 -0.56 -4.92
C ILE A 12 -4.95 -0.54 -6.28
N LYS A 13 -5.50 -1.69 -6.70
CA LYS A 13 -6.24 -1.82 -7.96
C LYS A 13 -7.45 -0.89 -8.00
N ASN A 14 -8.26 -0.89 -6.95
CA ASN A 14 -9.48 -0.07 -6.89
C ASN A 14 -9.16 1.43 -6.90
N ALA A 15 -8.12 1.85 -6.20
CA ALA A 15 -7.67 3.23 -6.18
C ALA A 15 -7.11 3.67 -7.54
N ASN A 16 -6.38 2.80 -8.24
CA ASN A 16 -5.95 3.06 -9.61
C ASN A 16 -7.14 3.21 -10.57
N LEU A 17 -8.14 2.31 -10.47
CA LEU A 17 -9.38 2.41 -11.23
C LEU A 17 -10.18 3.68 -10.91
N ALA A 18 -10.20 4.10 -9.65
CA ALA A 18 -10.82 5.34 -9.19
C ALA A 18 -9.98 6.59 -9.49
N ARG A 19 -8.79 6.44 -10.11
CA ARG A 19 -7.84 7.52 -10.40
C ARG A 19 -7.42 8.33 -9.17
N HIS A 20 -7.30 7.66 -8.02
CA HIS A 20 -6.69 8.25 -6.84
C HIS A 20 -5.18 8.35 -7.03
N ALA A 21 -4.58 9.43 -6.52
CA ALA A 21 -3.13 9.60 -6.55
C ALA A 21 -2.40 8.80 -5.46
N GLU A 22 -3.12 8.45 -4.39
CA GLU A 22 -2.55 7.74 -3.25
C GLU A 22 -3.55 6.77 -2.58
N VAL A 23 -3.01 5.80 -1.86
CA VAL A 23 -3.74 4.81 -1.08
C VAL A 23 -3.15 4.73 0.32
N VAL A 24 -4.01 4.78 1.33
CA VAL A 24 -3.61 4.55 2.71
C VAL A 24 -4.03 3.16 3.14
N ALA A 25 -3.09 2.39 3.68
CA ALA A 25 -3.30 1.07 4.24
C ALA A 25 -2.60 0.96 5.61
N PRO A 26 -3.04 0.05 6.50
CA PRO A 26 -2.30 -0.22 7.72
C PRO A 26 -0.90 -0.75 7.39
N HIS A 27 0.11 -0.24 8.08
CA HIS A 27 1.48 -0.73 7.95
C HIS A 27 1.58 -2.14 8.54
N SER A 28 2.27 -3.00 7.80
CA SER A 28 2.75 -4.28 8.26
C SER A 28 4.07 -4.58 7.56
N LYS A 29 4.95 -5.38 8.20
CA LYS A 29 6.22 -5.79 7.59
C LYS A 29 6.03 -6.47 6.22
N LEU A 30 4.92 -7.19 6.06
CA LEU A 30 4.60 -7.89 4.82
C LEU A 30 4.11 -6.92 3.74
N SER A 31 3.19 -6.02 4.10
CA SER A 31 2.68 -4.98 3.19
C SER A 31 3.81 -4.09 2.69
N GLU A 32 4.73 -3.71 3.57
CA GLU A 32 5.92 -2.94 3.21
C GLU A 32 6.82 -3.69 2.23
N ALA A 33 7.09 -4.98 2.48
CA ALA A 33 7.91 -5.80 1.58
C ALA A 33 7.30 -5.90 0.18
N ILE A 34 5.98 -6.05 0.07
CA ILE A 34 5.27 -6.11 -1.22
C ILE A 34 5.35 -4.78 -1.95
N VAL A 35 5.02 -3.68 -1.27
CA VAL A 35 5.05 -2.34 -1.87
C VAL A 35 6.48 -1.97 -2.31
N LYS A 36 7.49 -2.36 -1.52
CA LYS A 36 8.89 -2.18 -1.90
C LYS A 36 9.25 -2.91 -3.20
N ILE A 37 8.79 -4.15 -3.38
CA ILE A 37 8.98 -4.90 -4.63
C ILE A 37 8.26 -4.20 -5.80
N LEU A 38 7.03 -3.74 -5.58
CA LEU A 38 6.25 -3.05 -6.62
C LEU A 38 6.90 -1.74 -7.05
N VAL A 39 7.40 -0.93 -6.11
CA VAL A 39 8.18 0.28 -6.41
C VAL A 39 9.48 -0.06 -7.14
N ALA A 40 10.18 -1.12 -6.75
CA ALA A 40 11.41 -1.56 -7.42
C ALA A 40 11.18 -2.07 -8.87
N ASN A 41 9.95 -2.40 -9.24
CA ASN A 41 9.56 -2.81 -10.58
C ASN A 41 8.81 -1.70 -11.34
N ASP A 42 8.88 -0.45 -10.87
CA ASP A 42 8.20 0.71 -11.48
C ASP A 42 6.66 0.57 -11.61
N TYR A 43 6.02 -0.26 -10.77
CA TYR A 43 4.56 -0.38 -10.73
C TYR A 43 3.88 0.69 -9.86
N LEU A 44 4.62 1.29 -8.93
CA LEU A 44 4.14 2.28 -7.99
C LEU A 44 5.14 3.43 -7.97
N ALA A 45 4.66 4.68 -7.91
CA ALA A 45 5.52 5.86 -7.87
C ALA A 45 6.37 5.93 -6.60
N GLY A 46 5.86 5.41 -5.48
CA GLY A 46 6.58 5.42 -4.22
C GLY A 46 5.72 4.97 -3.03
N TYR A 47 6.33 4.93 -1.86
CA TYR A 47 5.61 4.70 -0.61
C TYR A 47 6.24 5.48 0.55
N SER A 48 5.43 5.77 1.55
CA SER A 48 5.83 6.43 2.79
C SER A 48 5.20 5.70 3.97
N VAL A 49 5.97 5.51 5.04
CA VAL A 49 5.48 4.96 6.30
C VAL A 49 5.30 6.10 7.27
N ARG A 50 4.08 6.28 7.78
CA ARG A 50 3.75 7.25 8.82
C ARG A 50 3.53 6.51 10.13
N GLU A 51 4.39 6.75 11.11
CA GLU A 51 4.24 6.17 12.44
C GLU A 51 3.15 6.92 13.23
N VAL A 52 1.93 6.39 13.17
CA VAL A 52 0.79 6.89 13.95
C VAL A 52 0.49 5.88 15.06
N LYS A 53 0.24 6.35 16.29
CA LYS A 53 -0.25 5.46 17.37
C LYS A 53 -1.76 5.33 17.27
N PRO A 54 -2.35 4.12 17.37
CA PRO A 54 -1.76 2.86 17.83
C PRO A 54 -1.16 1.96 16.73
N GLN A 55 -1.33 2.27 15.44
CA GLN A 55 -0.81 1.46 14.33
C GLN A 55 -0.28 2.36 13.21
N SER A 56 0.95 2.10 12.78
CA SER A 56 1.58 2.82 11.67
C SER A 56 0.76 2.70 10.38
N GLU A 57 0.77 3.74 9.57
CA GLU A 57 0.09 3.80 8.28
C GLU A 57 1.12 3.72 7.15
N LEU A 58 0.75 3.05 6.07
CA LEU A 58 1.51 2.95 4.84
C LEU A 58 0.74 3.72 3.76
N THR A 59 1.30 4.84 3.34
CA THR A 59 0.81 5.63 2.21
C THR A 59 1.54 5.19 0.95
N ILE A 60 0.78 4.78 -0.06
CA ILE A 60 1.28 4.27 -1.34
C ILE A 60 0.91 5.28 -2.41
N GLN A 61 1.87 5.67 -3.25
CA GLN A 61 1.65 6.54 -4.40
C GLN A 61 1.52 5.68 -5.66
N LEU A 62 0.42 5.89 -6.39
CA LEU A 62 0.06 5.13 -7.59
C LEU A 62 0.65 5.73 -8.87
#